data_AF-A0A8H6ZCM8-F1
#
_entry.id   AF-A0A8H6ZCM8-F1
#
_cell.length_a   1.000
_cell.length_b   1.000
_cell.length_c   1.000
_cell.angle_alpha   90.00
_cell.angle_beta   90.00
_cell.angle_gamma   90.00
#
_symmetry.space_group_name_H-M   'P 1'
#
loop_
_entity.id
_entity.type
_entity.pdbx_description
1 polymer ?
#
loop_
_entity_poly.entity_id
_entity_poly.type
_entity_poly.pdbx_seq_one_letter_code
_entity_poly.pdbx_strand_id
1 'polypeptide(L)'
;MTSSRLLWACRYSQKHVLKTAINPSLGFRGLASKVPPKSLPPNVPKIVVNRQSLNIFAVLLATTMCGAVGGYSIAQSTGTPAPSIPAAQAPKYGTAKDFELAIKELQEALPRDGGVSTDPAELISHGQSSYHQYNGASPSVVVYPENTEDVVKIVKIANKYRMPVVPYGGASSLEGQLGGHSGGSICVDMSEMDEIIEIHESDADLVCQPGAGWMTINETLRSKGIPLFFPIDPGPSATIGGMISTGCSGTNAVRYGTAKGEWFLNVTVVLPSGEVIKTRRRSRKSSAGFDLTKLFIGAEGTLGIITEVTLRLAPVLPTTVATVQFPNVGAAAEAVRQAINVSGVGASIQCVELVDDKFMAALNKFGSSKRKYLEKDGLFFKFQGHSDAALKEVAKIVKAVCEKNGGTGFRLANGPVEADAMWSDRKNALNIGRSLLPGAESWSTDVCVPVSKLPELVYETKKDIAQAEIPSILVGHAGDGNFHALLLYKTEEELDVAKIVADRLVKRALELDGTCTGEHGVGVSKKKYLVEELGPGAVQLMKQIKRTIDPLGLFNPGKLYPD
;
A
#
# COMPACT_ATOMS: atom_id res chain seq x y z
N MET A 1 -28.72 -60.21 14.73
CA MET A 1 -28.56 -59.40 13.51
C MET A 1 -27.51 -58.32 13.83
N THR A 2 -26.23 -58.72 13.99
CA THR A 2 -25.13 -58.70 12.98
C THR A 2 -24.71 -57.28 12.61
N SER A 3 -23.49 -56.77 12.72
CA SER A 3 -22.12 -57.21 13.13
C SER A 3 -21.20 -56.01 12.72
N SER A 4 -20.20 -55.48 13.45
CA SER A 4 -18.82 -55.96 13.69
C SER A 4 -18.06 -54.81 14.38
N ARG A 5 -17.36 -54.96 15.52
CA ARG A 5 -15.88 -55.18 15.69
C ARG A 5 -15.01 -54.34 14.71
N LEU A 6 -13.96 -53.59 15.10
CA LEU A 6 -12.83 -53.90 15.97
C LEU A 6 -11.98 -52.63 16.23
N LEU A 7 -11.39 -52.55 17.43
CA LEU A 7 -10.39 -51.58 17.92
C LEU A 7 -9.00 -52.24 17.98
N TRP A 8 -7.97 -51.63 17.35
CA TRP A 8 -6.51 -51.81 17.56
C TRP A 8 -5.74 -51.03 16.47
N ALA A 9 -4.52 -50.47 16.54
CA ALA A 9 -3.47 -50.14 17.54
C ALA A 9 -2.48 -49.16 16.84
N CYS A 10 -1.80 -48.22 17.53
CA CYS A 10 -0.38 -48.28 17.96
C CYS A 10 -0.10 -46.94 18.70
N ARG A 11 0.19 -46.85 20.00
CA ARG A 11 1.43 -47.19 20.75
C ARG A 11 2.74 -46.82 20.04
N TYR A 12 3.39 -45.75 20.48
CA TYR A 12 4.85 -45.69 20.62
C TYR A 12 5.24 -45.02 21.94
N SER A 13 6.31 -45.55 22.51
CA SER A 13 6.65 -45.62 23.93
C SER A 13 7.53 -44.46 24.41
N GLN A 14 7.19 -43.90 25.59
CA GLN A 14 8.15 -43.25 26.48
C GLN A 14 8.81 -44.31 27.38
N LYS A 15 10.16 -44.35 27.38
CA LYS A 15 11.06 -44.53 28.55
C LYS A 15 12.45 -44.90 28.03
N HIS A 16 13.43 -44.01 28.23
CA HIS A 16 14.79 -44.34 28.66
C HIS A 16 15.28 -43.19 29.54
N VAL A 17 15.64 -43.54 30.78
CA VAL A 17 16.21 -42.68 31.82
C VAL A 17 17.68 -43.06 31.95
N LEU A 18 18.59 -42.09 31.84
CA LEU A 18 19.90 -42.06 32.51
C LEU A 18 20.41 -40.61 32.40
N LYS A 19 20.21 -39.82 33.47
CA LYS A 19 21.24 -39.43 34.44
C LYS A 19 22.43 -38.69 33.82
N THR A 20 22.42 -37.36 33.91
CA THR A 20 23.55 -36.64 34.52
C THR A 20 23.09 -35.31 35.10
N ALA A 21 23.51 -35.09 36.34
CA ALA A 21 23.08 -34.01 37.21
C ALA A 21 23.68 -32.66 36.80
N ILE A 22 22.85 -31.62 36.90
CA ILE A 22 23.26 -30.23 37.03
C ILE A 22 23.50 -29.99 38.51
N ASN A 23 24.69 -29.52 38.89
CA ASN A 23 24.92 -28.87 40.18
C ASN A 23 25.41 -27.44 39.92
N PRO A 24 24.71 -26.40 40.41
CA PRO A 24 25.12 -25.01 40.27
C PRO A 24 25.95 -24.60 41.48
N SER A 25 27.13 -24.01 41.27
CA SER A 25 27.81 -23.34 42.37
C SER A 25 28.80 -22.27 41.90
N LEU A 26 28.60 -21.07 42.46
CA LEU A 26 29.61 -20.04 42.78
C LEU A 26 30.18 -19.29 41.57
N GLY A 27 30.17 -17.97 41.49
CA GLY A 27 30.10 -16.96 42.53
C GLY A 27 31.06 -15.84 42.10
N PHE A 28 30.52 -14.70 41.69
CA PHE A 28 31.30 -13.50 41.40
C PHE A 28 31.93 -12.96 42.70
N ARG A 29 33.25 -12.76 42.71
CA ARG A 29 33.94 -11.74 43.52
C ARG A 29 35.34 -11.50 42.94
N GLY A 30 35.62 -10.24 42.59
CA GLY A 30 36.94 -9.81 42.12
C GLY A 30 37.89 -9.45 43.26
N LEU A 31 39.15 -9.18 42.92
CA LEU A 31 39.92 -8.00 43.33
C LEU A 31 41.35 -8.06 42.76
N ALA A 32 41.88 -6.86 42.52
CA ALA A 32 43.15 -6.54 41.88
C ALA A 32 44.41 -6.98 42.66
N SER A 33 45.56 -7.10 41.97
CA SER A 33 46.79 -6.34 42.28
C SER A 33 48.00 -6.73 41.39
N LYS A 34 48.94 -5.78 41.31
CA LYS A 34 50.14 -5.60 40.47
C LYS A 34 51.29 -6.60 40.72
N VAL A 35 52.07 -6.95 39.68
CA VAL A 35 53.55 -7.19 39.75
C VAL A 35 54.20 -6.94 38.35
N PRO A 36 55.37 -6.26 38.23
CA PRO A 36 56.16 -6.03 36.98
C PRO A 36 57.29 -7.08 36.84
N PRO A 37 58.44 -6.93 36.12
CA PRO A 37 58.84 -6.30 34.84
C PRO A 37 59.49 -7.34 33.86
N LYS A 38 59.96 -6.97 32.66
CA LYS A 38 61.33 -7.26 32.12
C LYS A 38 61.51 -7.02 30.61
N SER A 39 62.74 -6.63 30.30
CA SER A 39 63.38 -6.26 29.03
C SER A 39 63.30 -7.29 27.89
N LEU A 40 63.19 -6.78 26.66
CA LEU A 40 63.32 -7.48 25.38
C LEU A 40 64.74 -8.07 25.19
N PRO A 41 64.89 -9.33 24.70
CA PRO A 41 66.12 -9.80 24.09
C PRO A 41 66.15 -9.46 22.59
N PRO A 42 67.33 -9.17 22.00
CA PRO A 42 67.48 -9.00 20.57
C PRO A 42 67.60 -10.38 19.91
N ASN A 43 66.69 -10.73 18.99
CA ASN A 43 66.93 -11.57 17.81
C ASN A 43 65.59 -11.95 17.17
N VAL A 44 65.26 -11.28 16.06
CA VAL A 44 64.21 -11.71 15.13
C VAL A 44 64.90 -12.52 14.01
N PRO A 45 64.53 -13.78 13.75
CA PRO A 45 64.99 -14.45 12.55
C PRO A 45 64.33 -13.78 11.34
N LYS A 46 65.14 -13.27 10.41
CA LYS A 46 64.64 -12.81 9.11
C LYS A 46 63.91 -13.97 8.45
N ILE A 47 62.61 -13.83 8.22
CA ILE A 47 61.84 -14.74 7.35
C ILE A 47 62.40 -14.55 5.95
N VAL A 48 63.28 -15.46 5.53
CA VAL A 48 63.70 -15.57 4.14
C VAL A 48 62.54 -16.24 3.41
N VAL A 49 61.68 -15.44 2.79
CA VAL A 49 60.68 -15.98 1.86
C VAL A 49 61.44 -16.45 0.62
N ASN A 50 61.61 -17.77 0.50
CA ASN A 50 62.26 -18.36 -0.67
C ASN A 50 61.44 -18.00 -1.93
N ARG A 51 62.14 -17.64 -3.02
CA ARG A 51 61.55 -17.32 -4.33
C ARG A 51 60.57 -18.39 -4.82
N GLN A 52 60.79 -19.65 -4.46
CA GLN A 52 59.86 -20.75 -4.79
C GLN A 52 58.49 -20.58 -4.14
N SER A 53 58.41 -20.09 -2.90
CA SER A 53 57.15 -19.87 -2.17
C SER A 53 56.33 -18.72 -2.76
N LEU A 54 56.99 -17.63 -3.21
CA LEU A 54 56.32 -16.54 -3.94
C LEU A 54 55.77 -17.02 -5.28
N ASN A 55 56.53 -17.85 -6.01
CA ASN A 55 56.10 -18.37 -7.29
C ASN A 55 54.90 -19.31 -7.14
N ILE A 56 54.86 -20.16 -6.10
CA ILE A 56 53.71 -21.03 -5.83
C ILE A 56 52.46 -20.21 -5.49
N PHE A 57 52.60 -19.16 -4.68
CA PHE A 57 51.47 -18.27 -4.34
C PHE A 57 50.96 -17.48 -5.54
N ALA A 58 51.87 -16.97 -6.38
CA ALA A 58 51.52 -16.27 -7.61
C ALA A 58 50.83 -17.18 -8.64
N VAL A 59 51.30 -18.43 -8.77
CA VAL A 59 50.66 -19.43 -9.63
C VAL A 59 49.27 -19.79 -9.12
N LEU A 60 49.09 -20.01 -7.81
CA LEU A 60 47.79 -20.26 -7.20
C LEU A 60 46.82 -19.10 -7.43
N LEU A 61 47.26 -17.86 -7.17
CA LEU A 61 46.43 -16.66 -7.39
C LEU A 61 46.02 -16.51 -8.87
N ALA A 62 46.95 -16.75 -9.79
CA ALA A 62 46.71 -16.70 -11.22
C ALA A 62 45.73 -17.81 -11.67
N THR A 63 45.86 -19.02 -11.15
CA THR A 63 44.91 -20.11 -11.45
C THR A 63 43.52 -19.84 -10.90
N THR A 64 43.39 -19.26 -9.70
CA THR A 64 42.08 -18.91 -9.13
C THR A 64 41.42 -17.78 -9.90
N MET A 65 42.20 -16.77 -10.31
CA MET A 65 41.71 -15.70 -11.17
C MET A 65 41.30 -16.20 -12.56
N CYS A 66 42.12 -17.03 -13.21
CA CYS A 66 41.76 -17.63 -14.49
C CYS A 66 40.53 -18.54 -14.37
N GLY A 67 40.39 -19.28 -13.28
CA GLY A 67 39.20 -20.09 -12.99
C GLY A 67 37.95 -19.25 -12.76
N ALA A 68 38.06 -18.13 -12.04
CA ALA A 68 36.94 -17.21 -11.78
C ALA A 68 36.51 -16.46 -13.06
N VAL A 69 37.48 -15.95 -13.83
CA VAL A 69 37.21 -15.26 -15.11
C VAL A 69 36.69 -16.26 -16.14
N GLY A 70 37.30 -17.44 -16.25
CA GLY A 70 36.85 -18.51 -17.13
C GLY A 70 35.46 -19.00 -16.75
N GLY A 71 35.18 -19.21 -15.47
CA GLY A 71 33.86 -19.59 -14.96
C GLY A 71 32.81 -18.52 -15.22
N TYR A 72 33.16 -17.24 -15.05
CA TYR A 72 32.26 -16.10 -15.34
C TYR A 72 31.97 -15.97 -16.84
N SER A 73 32.99 -16.08 -17.70
CA SER A 73 32.81 -16.05 -19.15
C SER A 73 32.02 -17.26 -19.66
N ILE A 74 32.25 -18.45 -19.10
CA ILE A 74 31.47 -19.64 -19.45
C ILE A 74 30.02 -19.43 -19.01
N ALA A 75 29.75 -18.98 -17.79
CA ALA A 75 28.40 -18.71 -17.29
C ALA A 75 27.66 -17.66 -18.15
N GLN A 76 28.36 -16.63 -18.65
CA GLN A 76 27.78 -15.65 -19.58
C GLN A 76 27.57 -16.24 -20.99
N SER A 77 28.43 -17.14 -21.45
CA SER A 77 28.34 -17.75 -22.79
C SER A 77 27.34 -18.92 -22.88
N THR A 78 27.10 -19.62 -21.77
CA THR A 78 26.17 -20.76 -21.68
C THR A 78 24.81 -20.39 -21.11
N GLY A 79 24.60 -19.11 -20.78
CA GLY A 79 23.27 -18.59 -20.51
C GLY A 79 22.45 -18.66 -21.80
N THR A 80 21.78 -19.78 -22.04
CA THR A 80 20.69 -19.82 -23.03
C THR A 80 19.80 -18.62 -22.76
N PRO A 81 19.59 -17.72 -23.73
CA PRO A 81 18.60 -16.66 -23.58
C PRO A 81 17.31 -17.34 -23.15
N ALA A 82 16.67 -16.85 -22.09
CA ALA A 82 15.32 -17.28 -21.77
C ALA A 82 14.51 -17.21 -23.07
N PRO A 83 13.73 -18.25 -23.43
CA PRO A 83 13.01 -18.26 -24.69
C PRO A 83 12.28 -16.93 -24.85
N SER A 84 12.62 -16.21 -25.92
CA SER A 84 12.01 -14.93 -26.22
C SER A 84 10.54 -15.18 -26.47
N ILE A 85 9.71 -14.80 -25.50
CA ILE A 85 8.26 -14.79 -25.69
C ILE A 85 8.01 -13.81 -26.83
N PRO A 86 7.25 -14.21 -27.87
CA PRO A 86 6.95 -13.33 -28.99
C PRO A 86 6.52 -11.97 -28.47
N ALA A 87 7.08 -10.89 -29.03
CA ALA A 87 6.62 -9.54 -28.74
C ALA A 87 5.11 -9.52 -28.99
N ALA A 88 4.34 -9.20 -27.94
CA ALA A 88 2.89 -9.18 -28.06
C ALA A 88 2.51 -8.11 -29.09
N GLN A 89 1.68 -8.47 -30.07
CA GLN A 89 1.07 -7.46 -30.94
C GLN A 89 0.23 -6.52 -30.08
N ALA A 90 0.31 -5.22 -30.39
CA ALA A 90 -0.53 -4.23 -29.75
C ALA A 90 -2.03 -4.62 -29.91
N PRO A 91 -2.86 -4.40 -28.88
CA PRO A 91 -4.30 -4.65 -28.98
C PRO A 91 -4.90 -3.98 -30.22
N LYS A 92 -5.75 -4.71 -30.94
CA LYS A 92 -6.53 -4.18 -32.07
C LYS A 92 -7.96 -3.94 -31.62
N TYR A 93 -8.29 -2.68 -31.34
CA TYR A 93 -9.63 -2.24 -30.96
C TYR A 93 -10.57 -2.08 -32.16
N GLY A 94 -11.87 -1.98 -31.88
CA GLY A 94 -12.91 -1.68 -32.85
C GLY A 94 -12.79 -0.28 -33.45
N THR A 95 -13.50 -0.06 -34.55
CA THR A 95 -13.62 1.25 -35.19
C THR A 95 -14.69 2.11 -34.50
N ALA A 96 -14.75 3.41 -34.81
CA ALA A 96 -15.81 4.29 -34.31
C ALA A 96 -17.22 3.74 -34.60
N LYS A 97 -17.42 3.14 -35.79
CA LYS A 97 -18.69 2.50 -36.17
C LYS A 97 -19.00 1.28 -35.32
N ASP A 98 -17.98 0.49 -34.96
CA ASP A 98 -18.16 -0.65 -34.05
C ASP A 98 -18.57 -0.17 -32.66
N PHE A 99 -18.04 0.96 -32.19
CA PHE A 99 -18.39 1.54 -30.89
C PHE A 99 -19.80 2.13 -30.89
N GLU A 100 -20.24 2.77 -31.98
CA GLU A 100 -21.64 3.18 -32.14
C GLU A 100 -22.62 1.99 -32.06
N LEU A 101 -22.25 0.84 -32.64
CA LEU A 101 -23.04 -0.39 -32.53
C LEU A 101 -22.99 -0.98 -31.12
N ALA A 102 -21.83 -0.95 -30.47
CA ALA A 102 -21.69 -1.37 -29.07
C ALA A 102 -22.59 -0.57 -28.14
N ILE A 103 -22.63 0.77 -28.30
CA ILE A 103 -23.48 1.65 -27.49
C ILE A 103 -24.96 1.32 -27.64
N LYS A 104 -25.42 1.07 -28.88
CA LYS A 104 -26.80 0.64 -29.13
C LYS A 104 -27.12 -0.70 -28.46
N GLU A 105 -26.22 -1.67 -28.56
CA GLU A 105 -26.42 -2.98 -27.93
C GLU A 105 -26.35 -2.89 -26.39
N LEU A 106 -25.57 -1.96 -25.83
CA LEU A 106 -25.57 -1.67 -24.40
C LEU A 106 -26.93 -1.10 -23.96
N GLN A 107 -27.50 -0.16 -24.72
CA GLN A 107 -28.83 0.42 -24.44
C GLN A 107 -29.94 -0.64 -24.49
N GLU A 108 -29.85 -1.60 -25.42
CA GLU A 108 -30.78 -2.73 -25.49
C GLU A 108 -30.58 -3.74 -24.35
N ALA A 109 -29.33 -4.00 -23.96
CA ALA A 109 -28.99 -4.97 -22.92
C ALA A 109 -29.25 -4.47 -21.48
N LEU A 110 -29.22 -3.15 -21.29
CA LEU A 110 -29.48 -2.42 -20.05
C LEU A 110 -30.63 -1.42 -20.26
N PRO A 111 -31.87 -1.88 -20.49
CA PRO A 111 -32.99 -1.04 -20.91
C PRO A 111 -33.54 -0.12 -19.80
N ARG A 112 -32.98 -0.18 -18.58
CA ARG A 112 -33.37 0.68 -17.47
C ARG A 112 -33.04 2.13 -17.81
N ASP A 113 -33.96 3.04 -17.48
CA ASP A 113 -33.70 4.48 -17.58
C ASP A 113 -32.48 4.88 -16.73
N GLY A 114 -31.55 5.62 -17.32
CA GLY A 114 -30.25 5.94 -16.71
C GLY A 114 -29.24 4.78 -16.64
N GLY A 115 -29.54 3.58 -17.14
CA GLY A 115 -28.60 2.45 -17.14
C GLY A 115 -27.42 2.62 -18.12
N VAL A 116 -27.58 3.48 -19.14
CA VAL A 116 -26.56 3.83 -20.13
C VAL A 116 -26.63 5.33 -20.41
N SER A 117 -25.51 6.03 -20.24
CA SER A 117 -25.40 7.47 -20.52
C SER A 117 -24.35 7.76 -21.60
N THR A 118 -24.74 8.63 -22.52
CA THR A 118 -23.84 9.29 -23.47
C THR A 118 -23.90 10.81 -23.31
N ASP A 119 -24.36 11.29 -22.16
CA ASP A 119 -24.41 12.73 -21.86
C ASP A 119 -22.98 13.30 -21.79
N PRO A 120 -22.65 14.37 -22.53
CA PRO A 120 -21.30 14.90 -22.56
C PRO A 120 -20.73 15.29 -21.20
N ALA A 121 -21.54 15.76 -20.25
CA ALA A 121 -21.06 16.15 -18.94
C ALA A 121 -20.69 14.91 -18.10
N GLU A 122 -21.49 13.84 -18.17
CA GLU A 122 -21.15 12.55 -17.56
C GLU A 122 -19.90 11.92 -18.17
N LEU A 123 -19.75 11.96 -19.50
CA LEU A 123 -18.53 11.47 -20.15
C LEU A 123 -17.28 12.24 -19.70
N ILE A 124 -17.39 13.54 -19.47
CA ILE A 124 -16.27 14.35 -18.96
C ILE A 124 -15.95 13.97 -17.51
N SER A 125 -16.97 13.93 -16.64
CA SER A 125 -16.77 13.63 -15.22
C SER A 125 -16.24 12.22 -14.95
N HIS A 126 -16.53 11.25 -15.82
CA HIS A 126 -16.03 9.87 -15.72
C HIS A 126 -14.69 9.61 -16.41
N GLY A 127 -14.08 10.63 -17.05
CA GLY A 127 -12.72 10.57 -17.57
C GLY A 127 -11.70 11.37 -16.75
N GLN A 128 -12.18 12.14 -15.76
CA GLN A 128 -11.42 13.14 -15.02
C GLN A 128 -11.69 13.06 -13.52
N SER A 129 -10.82 13.62 -12.70
CA SER A 129 -11.04 13.71 -11.26
C SER A 129 -10.38 14.95 -10.69
N SER A 130 -11.05 15.61 -9.76
CA SER A 130 -10.51 16.75 -9.02
C SER A 130 -9.41 16.38 -8.01
N TYR A 131 -9.15 15.07 -7.86
CA TYR A 131 -8.13 14.52 -6.99
C TYR A 131 -6.77 14.34 -7.68
N HIS A 132 -6.69 14.25 -9.01
CA HIS A 132 -5.43 14.05 -9.73
C HIS A 132 -5.31 14.85 -11.02
N GLN A 133 -4.07 15.14 -11.39
CA GLN A 133 -3.68 15.94 -12.54
C GLN A 133 -3.68 15.18 -13.88
N TYR A 134 -3.74 13.84 -13.86
CA TYR A 134 -3.71 13.01 -15.07
C TYR A 134 -5.09 12.86 -15.71
N ASN A 135 -5.59 13.89 -16.40
CA ASN A 135 -6.86 13.77 -17.11
C ASN A 135 -6.75 12.75 -18.25
N GLY A 136 -7.52 11.66 -18.15
CA GLY A 136 -7.64 10.68 -19.23
C GLY A 136 -8.56 11.19 -20.33
N ALA A 137 -8.70 10.40 -21.40
CA ALA A 137 -9.75 10.65 -22.36
C ALA A 137 -11.12 10.39 -21.73
N SER A 138 -12.14 11.13 -22.14
CA SER A 138 -13.52 10.78 -21.79
C SER A 138 -13.90 9.42 -22.38
N PRO A 139 -14.62 8.55 -21.64
CA PRO A 139 -15.27 7.39 -22.24
C PRO A 139 -16.24 7.80 -23.35
N SER A 140 -16.59 6.84 -24.21
CA SER A 140 -17.63 7.01 -25.23
C SER A 140 -19.03 6.75 -24.67
N VAL A 141 -19.12 6.04 -23.56
CA VAL A 141 -20.36 5.67 -22.88
C VAL A 141 -20.08 5.34 -21.41
N VAL A 142 -20.98 5.71 -20.52
CA VAL A 142 -21.00 5.28 -19.11
C VAL A 142 -22.16 4.29 -18.96
N VAL A 143 -21.93 3.18 -18.25
CA VAL A 143 -22.95 2.17 -17.95
C VAL A 143 -23.00 1.90 -16.45
N TYR A 144 -24.21 1.70 -15.94
CA TYR A 144 -24.51 1.55 -14.51
C TYR A 144 -25.18 0.19 -14.24
N PRO A 145 -24.40 -0.92 -14.13
CA PRO A 145 -24.92 -2.25 -13.83
C PRO A 145 -25.54 -2.31 -12.43
N GLU A 146 -26.58 -3.12 -12.24
CA GLU A 146 -27.22 -3.33 -10.93
C GLU A 146 -26.85 -4.69 -10.31
N ASN A 147 -26.23 -5.58 -11.08
CA ASN A 147 -25.92 -6.95 -10.70
C ASN A 147 -24.77 -7.53 -11.54
N THR A 148 -24.34 -8.75 -11.19
CA THR A 148 -23.23 -9.44 -11.87
C THR A 148 -23.59 -9.78 -13.32
N GLU A 149 -24.85 -10.13 -13.59
CA GLU A 149 -25.33 -10.50 -14.92
C GLU A 149 -25.23 -9.33 -15.90
N ASP A 150 -25.50 -8.11 -15.46
CA ASP A 150 -25.34 -6.88 -16.27
C ASP A 150 -23.87 -6.66 -16.62
N VAL A 151 -22.96 -6.82 -15.66
CA VAL A 151 -21.51 -6.75 -15.92
C VAL A 151 -21.09 -7.81 -16.96
N VAL A 152 -21.63 -9.03 -16.87
CA VAL A 152 -21.37 -10.07 -17.89
C VAL A 152 -21.86 -9.65 -19.28
N LYS A 153 -23.05 -9.04 -19.39
CA LYS A 153 -23.56 -8.52 -20.69
C LYS A 153 -22.63 -7.45 -21.24
N ILE A 154 -22.23 -6.48 -20.41
CA ILE A 154 -21.31 -5.39 -20.78
C ILE A 154 -19.99 -5.97 -21.32
N VAL A 155 -19.38 -6.92 -20.60
CA VAL A 155 -18.11 -7.54 -21.00
C VAL A 155 -18.25 -8.31 -22.31
N LYS A 156 -19.36 -9.02 -22.54
CA LYS A 156 -19.61 -9.72 -23.82
C LYS A 156 -19.72 -8.74 -24.98
N ILE A 157 -20.42 -7.62 -24.81
CA ILE A 157 -20.54 -6.58 -25.83
C ILE A 157 -19.17 -5.94 -26.09
N ALA A 158 -18.41 -5.62 -25.04
CA ALA A 158 -17.05 -5.11 -25.15
C ALA A 158 -16.14 -6.05 -25.96
N ASN A 159 -16.21 -7.36 -25.71
CA ASN A 159 -15.47 -8.37 -26.48
C ASN A 159 -15.90 -8.40 -27.95
N LYS A 160 -17.21 -8.40 -28.22
CA LYS A 160 -17.79 -8.46 -29.58
C LYS A 160 -17.29 -7.32 -30.45
N TYR A 161 -17.27 -6.09 -29.93
CA TYR A 161 -16.85 -4.89 -30.65
C TYR A 161 -15.40 -4.47 -30.38
N ARG A 162 -14.68 -5.24 -29.56
CA ARG A 162 -13.31 -4.93 -29.10
C ARG A 162 -13.19 -3.50 -28.55
N MET A 163 -14.16 -3.12 -27.72
CA MET A 163 -14.21 -1.83 -27.08
C MET A 163 -13.53 -1.91 -25.71
N PRO A 164 -12.56 -1.02 -25.41
CA PRO A 164 -11.94 -0.95 -24.10
C PRO A 164 -12.94 -0.74 -22.96
N VAL A 165 -12.63 -1.27 -21.79
CA VAL A 165 -13.46 -1.23 -20.58
C VAL A 165 -12.65 -0.65 -19.43
N VAL A 166 -13.20 0.36 -18.76
CA VAL A 166 -12.60 0.99 -17.58
C VAL A 166 -13.59 0.89 -16.42
N PRO A 167 -13.32 0.05 -15.40
CA PRO A 167 -14.15 -0.01 -14.21
C PRO A 167 -13.99 1.27 -13.39
N TYR A 168 -15.09 1.74 -12.81
CA TYR A 168 -15.18 2.99 -12.10
C TYR A 168 -15.91 2.80 -10.76
N GLY A 169 -15.50 3.59 -9.76
CA GLY A 169 -16.06 3.54 -8.40
C GLY A 169 -16.14 4.94 -7.82
N GLY A 170 -15.63 5.16 -6.61
CA GLY A 170 -15.75 6.46 -5.92
C GLY A 170 -14.96 7.66 -6.50
N ALA A 171 -14.43 7.56 -7.73
CA ALA A 171 -13.73 8.63 -8.45
C ALA A 171 -12.53 9.30 -7.73
N SER A 172 -11.99 8.63 -6.71
CA SER A 172 -11.04 9.23 -5.74
C SER A 172 -9.60 8.77 -5.90
N SER A 173 -9.29 8.01 -6.95
CA SER A 173 -7.94 7.54 -7.26
C SER A 173 -6.99 8.69 -7.60
N LEU A 174 -5.68 8.53 -7.39
CA LEU A 174 -4.71 9.63 -7.51
C LEU A 174 -3.71 9.52 -8.67
N GLU A 175 -3.69 8.40 -9.38
CA GLU A 175 -2.60 8.05 -10.31
C GLU A 175 -3.11 7.84 -11.75
N GLY A 176 -4.32 8.32 -12.07
CA GLY A 176 -4.91 8.28 -13.42
C GLY A 176 -5.60 6.96 -13.78
N GLN A 177 -6.04 6.18 -12.79
CA GLN A 177 -6.63 4.85 -13.00
C GLN A 177 -7.96 4.88 -13.77
N LEU A 178 -8.79 5.91 -13.53
CA LEU A 178 -10.15 6.03 -14.08
C LEU A 178 -10.22 6.60 -15.50
N GLY A 179 -9.11 7.13 -16.03
CA GLY A 179 -9.10 7.78 -17.33
C GLY A 179 -9.48 6.83 -18.47
N GLY A 180 -10.38 7.25 -19.36
CA GLY A 180 -10.77 6.48 -20.55
C GLY A 180 -9.63 6.29 -21.56
N HIS A 181 -9.83 5.38 -22.51
CA HIS A 181 -8.89 5.15 -23.60
C HIS A 181 -9.07 6.22 -24.70
N SER A 182 -7.99 6.73 -25.28
CA SER A 182 -8.03 7.83 -26.26
C SER A 182 -8.81 7.52 -27.55
N GLY A 183 -8.92 6.25 -27.91
CA GLY A 183 -9.73 5.79 -29.04
C GLY A 183 -11.22 5.60 -28.72
N GLY A 184 -11.64 5.78 -27.46
CA GLY A 184 -12.96 5.45 -26.95
C GLY A 184 -12.95 4.23 -26.03
N SER A 185 -13.83 4.23 -25.02
CA SER A 185 -13.98 3.16 -24.03
C SER A 185 -15.36 3.18 -23.37
N ILE A 186 -15.74 2.05 -22.79
CA ILE A 186 -16.88 1.92 -21.87
C ILE A 186 -16.37 2.24 -20.46
N CYS A 187 -16.97 3.20 -19.78
CA CYS A 187 -16.83 3.36 -18.33
C CYS A 187 -17.92 2.52 -17.65
N VAL A 188 -17.54 1.60 -16.76
CA VAL A 188 -18.46 0.78 -16.00
C VAL A 188 -18.52 1.32 -14.58
N ASP A 189 -19.50 2.18 -14.29
CA ASP A 189 -19.67 2.76 -12.97
C ASP A 189 -20.44 1.80 -12.06
N MET A 190 -19.75 1.35 -11.01
CA MET A 190 -20.27 0.40 -10.04
C MET A 190 -21.13 1.05 -8.94
N SER A 191 -21.49 2.34 -9.07
CA SER A 191 -22.25 3.10 -8.07
C SER A 191 -23.64 2.54 -7.77
N GLU A 192 -24.29 1.87 -8.73
CA GLU A 192 -25.59 1.18 -8.54
C GLU A 192 -25.45 -0.25 -7.97
N MET A 193 -24.22 -0.67 -7.65
CA MET A 193 -23.94 -1.92 -6.94
C MET A 193 -23.35 -1.60 -5.55
N ASP A 194 -24.11 -0.94 -4.67
CA ASP A 194 -23.63 -0.42 -3.38
C ASP A 194 -24.22 -1.11 -2.13
N GLU A 195 -24.94 -2.21 -2.30
CA GLU A 195 -25.67 -2.87 -1.22
C GLU A 195 -24.76 -3.68 -0.27
N ILE A 196 -25.13 -3.68 1.02
CA ILE A 196 -24.64 -4.65 2.01
C ILE A 196 -25.58 -5.87 1.96
N ILE A 197 -25.10 -6.95 1.34
CA ILE A 197 -25.89 -8.15 1.06
C ILE A 197 -26.17 -8.94 2.34
N GLU A 198 -25.15 -9.14 3.18
CA GLU A 198 -25.27 -9.96 4.38
C GLU A 198 -24.28 -9.53 5.46
N ILE A 199 -24.66 -9.62 6.74
CA ILE A 199 -23.79 -9.35 7.89
C ILE A 199 -23.75 -10.58 8.79
N HIS A 200 -22.56 -11.14 8.99
CA HIS A 200 -22.33 -12.33 9.79
C HIS A 200 -21.66 -11.95 11.12
N GLU A 201 -22.43 -11.34 12.03
CA GLU A 201 -21.88 -10.83 13.31
C GLU A 201 -21.14 -11.91 14.11
N SER A 202 -21.65 -13.14 14.13
CA SER A 202 -21.02 -14.27 14.86
C SER A 202 -19.66 -14.68 14.29
N ASP A 203 -19.40 -14.44 13.00
CA ASP A 203 -18.15 -14.78 12.32
C ASP A 203 -17.22 -13.57 12.15
N ALA A 204 -17.72 -12.36 12.46
CA ALA A 204 -17.08 -11.07 12.22
C ALA A 204 -16.68 -10.89 10.75
N ASP A 205 -17.62 -11.13 9.83
CA ASP A 205 -17.50 -10.80 8.41
C ASP A 205 -18.83 -10.28 7.84
N LEU A 206 -18.77 -9.71 6.63
CA LEU A 206 -19.94 -9.26 5.88
C LEU A 206 -19.72 -9.45 4.38
N VAL A 207 -20.82 -9.51 3.62
CA VAL A 207 -20.82 -9.57 2.16
C VAL A 207 -21.45 -8.28 1.63
N CYS A 208 -20.78 -7.62 0.68
CA CYS A 208 -21.27 -6.40 0.04
C CYS A 208 -20.94 -6.36 -1.45
N GLN A 209 -21.62 -5.47 -2.15
CA GLN A 209 -21.33 -5.11 -3.52
C GLN A 209 -20.15 -4.11 -3.60
N PRO A 210 -19.46 -3.97 -4.76
CA PRO A 210 -18.22 -3.20 -4.89
C PRO A 210 -18.39 -1.68 -4.78
N GLY A 211 -19.56 -1.14 -5.11
CA GLY A 211 -19.91 0.26 -4.98
C GLY A 211 -20.11 0.72 -3.54
N ALA A 212 -20.24 -0.23 -2.59
CA ALA A 212 -20.46 0.09 -1.19
C ALA A 212 -19.31 0.94 -0.65
N GLY A 213 -19.64 2.08 -0.02
CA GLY A 213 -18.66 2.93 0.66
C GLY A 213 -18.22 2.34 1.99
N TRP A 214 -16.91 2.34 2.27
CA TRP A 214 -16.40 1.78 3.53
C TRP A 214 -16.92 2.54 4.77
N MET A 215 -17.14 3.85 4.64
CA MET A 215 -17.76 4.66 5.70
C MET A 215 -19.23 4.27 5.92
N THR A 216 -19.98 4.06 4.84
CA THR A 216 -21.38 3.61 4.89
C THR A 216 -21.48 2.26 5.60
N ILE A 217 -20.58 1.33 5.27
CA ILE A 217 -20.50 0.03 5.96
C ILE A 217 -20.33 0.20 7.48
N ASN A 218 -19.34 1.00 7.90
CA ASN A 218 -19.08 1.23 9.32
C ASN A 218 -20.24 1.97 10.01
N GLU A 219 -20.90 2.90 9.32
CA GLU A 219 -22.09 3.59 9.83
C GLU A 219 -23.28 2.63 10.00
N THR A 220 -23.49 1.73 9.03
CA THR A 220 -24.56 0.74 9.08
C THR A 220 -24.34 -0.25 10.22
N LEU A 221 -23.11 -0.72 10.44
CA LEU A 221 -22.77 -1.58 11.57
C LEU A 221 -23.05 -0.86 12.91
N ARG A 222 -22.62 0.39 13.03
CA ARG A 222 -22.84 1.23 14.21
C ARG A 222 -24.32 1.48 14.50
N SER A 223 -25.09 1.87 13.49
CA SER A 223 -26.53 2.16 13.64
C SER A 223 -27.36 0.93 14.01
N LYS A 224 -26.92 -0.26 13.60
CA LYS A 224 -27.50 -1.56 14.00
C LYS A 224 -27.04 -2.03 15.39
N GLY A 225 -26.15 -1.29 16.06
CA GLY A 225 -25.62 -1.66 17.37
C GLY A 225 -24.62 -2.83 17.34
N ILE A 226 -24.09 -3.16 16.16
CA ILE A 226 -23.13 -4.25 15.98
C ILE A 226 -21.74 -3.75 16.40
N PRO A 227 -21.06 -4.37 17.39
CA PRO A 227 -19.80 -3.87 17.94
C PRO A 227 -18.59 -4.24 17.07
N LEU A 228 -18.76 -4.21 15.76
CA LEU A 228 -17.76 -4.57 14.75
C LEU A 228 -17.59 -3.43 13.74
N PHE A 229 -16.43 -3.37 13.09
CA PHE A 229 -16.14 -2.40 12.03
C PHE A 229 -15.13 -2.97 11.01
N PHE A 230 -15.15 -2.44 9.79
CA PHE A 230 -14.11 -2.65 8.78
C PHE A 230 -12.97 -1.64 8.99
N PRO A 231 -11.72 -2.10 9.22
CA PRO A 231 -10.69 -1.20 9.75
C PRO A 231 -9.81 -0.49 8.72
N ILE A 232 -9.83 -0.91 7.46
CA ILE A 232 -9.07 -0.23 6.39
C ILE A 232 -9.80 1.10 6.08
N ASP A 233 -9.06 2.21 6.14
CA ASP A 233 -9.66 3.56 6.22
C ASP A 233 -8.99 4.61 5.30
N PRO A 234 -9.01 4.39 3.97
CA PRO A 234 -8.48 5.35 3.00
C PRO A 234 -9.38 6.59 2.91
N GLY A 235 -9.23 7.37 1.83
CA GLY A 235 -10.06 8.53 1.53
C GLY A 235 -11.57 8.27 1.76
N PRO A 236 -12.32 9.24 2.32
CA PRO A 236 -13.74 9.08 2.68
C PRO A 236 -14.63 8.53 1.56
N SER A 237 -14.43 8.98 0.31
CA SER A 237 -15.26 8.57 -0.84
C SER A 237 -14.90 7.22 -1.45
N ALA A 238 -13.93 6.48 -0.90
CA ALA A 238 -13.54 5.20 -1.47
C ALA A 238 -14.64 4.13 -1.34
N THR A 239 -14.86 3.41 -2.44
CA THR A 239 -15.75 2.24 -2.49
C THR A 239 -14.93 0.96 -2.33
N ILE A 240 -15.53 -0.12 -1.83
CA ILE A 240 -14.82 -1.38 -1.55
C ILE A 240 -14.14 -1.95 -2.80
N GLY A 241 -14.79 -1.89 -3.97
CA GLY A 241 -14.22 -2.32 -5.24
C GLY A 241 -13.01 -1.47 -5.65
N GLY A 242 -13.08 -0.16 -5.43
CA GLY A 242 -11.95 0.75 -5.64
C GLY A 242 -10.79 0.43 -4.70
N MET A 243 -11.06 0.19 -3.41
CA MET A 243 -10.05 -0.16 -2.41
C MET A 243 -9.28 -1.43 -2.76
N ILE A 244 -9.98 -2.48 -3.20
CA ILE A 244 -9.34 -3.70 -3.68
C ILE A 244 -8.52 -3.39 -4.93
N SER A 245 -9.11 -2.70 -5.90
CA SER A 245 -8.47 -2.45 -7.19
C SER A 245 -7.17 -1.65 -7.06
N THR A 246 -7.08 -0.68 -6.16
CA THR A 246 -5.85 0.10 -5.92
C THR A 246 -4.96 -0.51 -4.83
N GLY A 247 -5.50 -1.38 -3.98
CA GLY A 247 -4.80 -1.89 -2.80
C GLY A 247 -4.54 -0.82 -1.74
N CYS A 248 -5.37 0.23 -1.67
CA CYS A 248 -5.17 1.33 -0.72
C CYS A 248 -5.49 0.91 0.74
N SER A 249 -4.79 1.51 1.70
CA SER A 249 -4.84 1.06 3.10
C SER A 249 -5.36 2.14 4.07
N GLY A 250 -4.72 3.31 4.10
CA GLY A 250 -5.03 4.38 5.04
C GLY A 250 -4.35 4.26 6.40
N THR A 251 -4.69 5.21 7.28
CA THR A 251 -3.99 5.49 8.54
C THR A 251 -3.99 4.35 9.56
N ASN A 252 -4.96 3.45 9.51
CA ASN A 252 -5.10 2.33 10.45
C ASN A 252 -4.15 1.15 10.15
N ALA A 253 -3.39 1.20 9.05
CA ALA A 253 -2.52 0.11 8.61
C ALA A 253 -1.46 -0.30 9.65
N VAL A 254 -1.02 0.63 10.50
CA VAL A 254 -0.07 0.36 11.60
C VAL A 254 -0.57 -0.76 12.53
N ARG A 255 -1.85 -0.74 12.90
CA ARG A 255 -2.44 -1.75 13.80
C ARG A 255 -3.09 -2.90 13.06
N TYR A 256 -3.78 -2.60 11.97
CA TYR A 256 -4.64 -3.57 11.30
C TYR A 256 -3.96 -4.24 10.11
N GLY A 257 -2.81 -3.75 9.68
CA GLY A 257 -2.16 -4.17 8.44
C GLY A 257 -2.79 -3.50 7.22
N THR A 258 -2.20 -3.75 6.05
CA THR A 258 -2.58 -3.12 4.79
C THR A 258 -3.76 -3.82 4.10
N ALA A 259 -4.25 -3.27 2.99
CA ALA A 259 -5.19 -3.96 2.10
C ALA A 259 -4.70 -5.33 1.60
N LYS A 260 -3.38 -5.52 1.49
CA LYS A 260 -2.77 -6.82 1.15
C LYS A 260 -2.77 -7.79 2.34
N GLY A 261 -3.19 -7.37 3.53
CA GLY A 261 -3.51 -8.22 4.67
C GLY A 261 -4.80 -9.05 4.47
N GLU A 262 -5.27 -9.70 5.53
CA GLU A 262 -6.45 -10.59 5.47
C GLU A 262 -7.76 -9.85 5.81
N TRP A 263 -8.06 -8.76 5.07
CA TRP A 263 -9.29 -7.98 5.22
C TRP A 263 -10.31 -8.24 4.12
N PHE A 264 -9.85 -8.53 2.91
CA PHE A 264 -10.68 -9.02 1.82
C PHE A 264 -10.62 -10.54 1.83
N LEU A 265 -11.69 -11.19 2.32
CA LEU A 265 -11.73 -12.64 2.46
C LEU A 265 -11.88 -13.31 1.10
N ASN A 266 -12.79 -12.85 0.25
CA ASN A 266 -12.90 -13.29 -1.12
C ASN A 266 -13.60 -12.24 -1.97
N VAL A 267 -13.47 -12.39 -3.28
CA VAL A 267 -14.14 -11.57 -4.29
C VAL A 267 -14.78 -12.45 -5.35
N THR A 268 -15.94 -12.02 -5.83
CA THR A 268 -16.55 -12.47 -7.09
C THR A 268 -16.16 -11.48 -8.19
N VAL A 269 -15.71 -11.99 -9.34
CA VAL A 269 -15.14 -11.18 -10.43
C VAL A 269 -15.69 -11.66 -11.76
N VAL A 270 -16.06 -10.73 -12.63
CA VAL A 270 -16.28 -10.97 -14.06
C VAL A 270 -14.95 -10.78 -14.79
N LEU A 271 -14.41 -11.88 -15.33
CA LEU A 271 -13.17 -11.89 -16.08
C LEU A 271 -13.36 -11.28 -17.48
N PRO A 272 -12.28 -10.91 -18.19
CA PRO A 272 -12.37 -10.44 -19.57
C PRO A 272 -13.01 -11.44 -20.54
N SER A 273 -13.00 -12.73 -20.23
CA SER A 273 -13.75 -13.75 -20.98
C SER A 273 -15.27 -13.65 -20.82
N GLY A 274 -15.77 -12.89 -19.84
CA GLY A 274 -17.16 -12.87 -19.39
C GLY A 274 -17.50 -13.98 -18.39
N GLU A 275 -16.55 -14.81 -17.99
CA GLU A 275 -16.72 -15.81 -16.94
C GLU A 275 -16.82 -15.14 -15.56
N VAL A 276 -17.72 -15.66 -14.71
CA VAL A 276 -17.85 -15.25 -13.31
C VAL A 276 -17.10 -16.24 -12.43
N ILE A 277 -16.12 -15.76 -11.67
CA ILE A 277 -15.38 -16.59 -10.71
C ILE A 277 -15.55 -16.06 -9.29
N LYS A 278 -15.55 -16.96 -8.31
CA LYS A 278 -15.38 -16.63 -6.89
C LYS A 278 -14.04 -17.14 -6.42
N THR A 279 -13.19 -16.23 -5.97
CA THR A 279 -11.76 -16.50 -5.73
C THR A 279 -11.49 -17.55 -4.65
N ARG A 280 -12.33 -17.59 -3.60
CA ARG A 280 -12.38 -18.70 -2.62
C ARG A 280 -13.68 -18.66 -1.82
N ARG A 281 -13.89 -19.68 -0.97
CA ARG A 281 -14.97 -19.73 0.03
C ARG A 281 -14.70 -18.75 1.19
N ARG A 282 -15.70 -18.54 2.05
CA ARG A 282 -15.70 -17.59 3.19
C ARG A 282 -14.73 -17.93 4.34
N SER A 283 -14.24 -19.16 4.42
CA SER A 283 -13.38 -19.61 5.53
C SER A 283 -12.13 -18.75 5.71
N ARG A 284 -11.86 -18.30 6.95
CA ARG A 284 -10.70 -17.45 7.30
C ARG A 284 -9.33 -18.06 7.02
N LYS A 285 -9.25 -19.39 6.96
CA LYS A 285 -8.02 -20.12 6.65
C LYS A 285 -8.30 -21.09 5.51
N SER A 286 -7.44 -21.07 4.51
CA SER A 286 -7.44 -22.02 3.41
C SER A 286 -6.01 -22.21 2.92
N SER A 287 -5.68 -23.43 2.51
CA SER A 287 -4.44 -23.75 1.81
C SER A 287 -4.73 -24.45 0.47
N ALA A 288 -5.97 -24.33 -0.01
CA ALA A 288 -6.41 -24.92 -1.27
C ALA A 288 -5.96 -24.04 -2.45
N GLY A 289 -4.77 -24.32 -2.98
CA GLY A 289 -4.23 -23.64 -4.16
C GLY A 289 -3.74 -22.21 -3.88
N PHE A 290 -3.58 -21.43 -4.96
CA PHE A 290 -3.15 -20.04 -4.90
C PHE A 290 -4.25 -19.13 -4.36
N ASP A 291 -3.87 -18.07 -3.65
CA ASP A 291 -4.81 -17.03 -3.25
C ASP A 291 -5.10 -16.08 -4.41
N LEU A 292 -6.13 -16.42 -5.19
CA LEU A 292 -6.57 -15.58 -6.31
C LEU A 292 -7.13 -14.22 -5.84
N THR A 293 -7.58 -14.08 -4.59
CA THR A 293 -8.04 -12.78 -4.09
C THR A 293 -6.90 -11.76 -4.11
N LYS A 294 -5.67 -12.18 -3.74
CA LYS A 294 -4.48 -11.31 -3.80
C LYS A 294 -4.11 -10.88 -5.22
N LEU A 295 -4.48 -11.66 -6.24
CA LEU A 295 -4.22 -11.29 -7.63
C LEU A 295 -5.05 -10.07 -8.06
N PHE A 296 -6.24 -9.89 -7.51
CA PHE A 296 -7.11 -8.75 -7.83
C PHE A 296 -6.84 -7.51 -6.94
N ILE A 297 -6.16 -7.68 -5.80
CA ILE A 297 -5.75 -6.55 -4.96
C ILE A 297 -4.59 -5.80 -5.62
N GLY A 298 -4.82 -4.55 -6.02
CA GLY A 298 -3.86 -3.74 -6.77
C GLY A 298 -3.83 -4.04 -8.28
N ALA A 299 -4.84 -4.75 -8.81
CA ALA A 299 -4.93 -5.04 -10.25
C ALA A 299 -5.51 -3.89 -11.08
N GLU A 300 -6.07 -2.86 -10.43
CA GLU A 300 -6.55 -1.60 -11.03
C GLU A 300 -7.52 -1.80 -12.21
N GLY A 301 -8.41 -2.79 -12.08
CA GLY A 301 -9.39 -3.13 -13.11
C GLY A 301 -8.79 -3.81 -14.35
N THR A 302 -7.49 -4.12 -14.36
CA THR A 302 -6.82 -4.70 -15.53
C THR A 302 -7.05 -6.20 -15.69
N LEU A 303 -7.52 -6.91 -14.64
CA LEU A 303 -7.70 -8.37 -14.68
C LEU A 303 -9.17 -8.80 -14.62
N GLY A 304 -10.11 -7.87 -14.43
CA GLY A 304 -11.53 -8.18 -14.29
C GLY A 304 -12.30 -7.05 -13.57
N ILE A 305 -13.61 -7.20 -13.48
CA ILE A 305 -14.52 -6.32 -12.73
C ILE A 305 -15.01 -7.06 -11.49
N ILE A 306 -14.75 -6.52 -10.31
CA ILE A 306 -15.22 -7.08 -9.03
C ILE A 306 -16.72 -6.77 -8.89
N THR A 307 -17.53 -7.76 -8.52
CA THR A 307 -19.01 -7.61 -8.40
C THR A 307 -19.58 -7.99 -7.04
N GLU A 308 -18.83 -8.70 -6.19
CA GLU A 308 -19.19 -9.00 -4.80
C GLU A 308 -17.91 -9.19 -3.98
N VAL A 309 -17.94 -8.79 -2.71
CA VAL A 309 -16.81 -8.87 -1.80
C VAL A 309 -17.26 -9.40 -0.45
N THR A 310 -16.50 -10.34 0.11
CA THR A 310 -16.61 -10.69 1.54
C THR A 310 -15.50 -10.00 2.33
N LEU A 311 -15.87 -9.18 3.31
CA LEU A 311 -14.96 -8.42 4.17
C LEU A 311 -14.86 -9.05 5.55
N ARG A 312 -13.66 -9.05 6.12
CA ARG A 312 -13.45 -9.32 7.54
C ARG A 312 -13.70 -8.06 8.36
N LEU A 313 -14.30 -8.22 9.54
CA LEU A 313 -14.51 -7.15 10.52
C LEU A 313 -13.62 -7.33 11.75
N ALA A 314 -13.42 -6.24 12.46
CA ALA A 314 -12.71 -6.16 13.73
C ALA A 314 -13.64 -5.66 14.84
N PRO A 315 -13.42 -6.05 16.10
CA PRO A 315 -14.14 -5.47 17.23
C PRO A 315 -13.86 -3.99 17.40
N VAL A 316 -14.89 -3.19 17.66
CA VAL A 316 -14.75 -1.78 18.02
C VAL A 316 -14.11 -1.68 19.41
N LEU A 317 -13.06 -0.85 19.54
CA LEU A 317 -12.36 -0.61 20.79
C LEU A 317 -12.22 0.90 21.06
N PRO A 318 -12.26 1.33 22.34
CA PRO A 318 -11.99 2.71 22.73
C PRO A 318 -10.70 3.28 22.14
N THR A 319 -10.74 4.54 21.70
CA THR A 319 -9.60 5.26 21.13
C THR A 319 -9.38 6.62 21.80
N THR A 320 -8.14 7.10 21.82
CA THR A 320 -7.81 8.48 22.18
C THR A 320 -6.66 8.99 21.30
N VAL A 321 -6.43 10.30 21.29
CA VAL A 321 -5.45 10.95 20.43
C VAL A 321 -4.47 11.75 21.26
N ALA A 322 -3.19 11.73 20.87
CA ALA A 322 -2.17 12.60 21.42
C ALA A 322 -1.38 13.31 20.34
N THR A 323 -0.83 14.48 20.66
CA THR A 323 0.09 15.23 19.79
C THR A 323 1.38 15.55 20.52
N VAL A 324 2.47 15.72 19.77
CA VAL A 324 3.79 16.09 20.29
C VAL A 324 4.59 16.79 19.19
N GLN A 325 5.42 17.77 19.56
CA GLN A 325 6.32 18.46 18.62
C GLN A 325 7.75 17.95 18.74
N PHE A 326 8.50 18.04 17.66
CA PHE A 326 9.91 17.68 17.58
C PHE A 326 10.76 18.83 17.00
N PRO A 327 12.07 18.84 17.27
CA PRO A 327 12.98 19.82 16.67
C PRO A 327 13.18 19.61 15.16
N ASN A 328 13.00 18.39 14.66
CA ASN A 328 13.07 18.02 13.24
C ASN A 328 12.44 16.64 13.01
N VAL A 329 12.16 16.32 11.73
CA VAL A 329 11.64 15.02 11.32
C VAL A 329 12.48 13.81 11.75
N GLY A 330 13.81 13.93 11.81
CA GLY A 330 14.67 12.81 12.19
C GLY A 330 14.44 12.38 13.64
N ALA A 331 14.30 13.34 14.54
CA ALA A 331 13.93 13.11 15.93
C ALA A 331 12.52 12.48 16.06
N ALA A 332 11.56 12.96 15.26
CA ALA A 332 10.21 12.41 15.24
C ALA A 332 10.19 10.95 14.77
N ALA A 333 10.82 10.64 13.63
CA ALA A 333 10.83 9.31 13.05
C ALA A 333 11.59 8.28 13.92
N GLU A 334 12.66 8.67 14.61
CA GLU A 334 13.30 7.79 15.60
C GLU A 334 12.39 7.50 16.79
N ALA A 335 11.60 8.48 17.24
CA ALA A 335 10.57 8.26 18.26
C ALA A 335 9.50 7.28 17.78
N VAL A 336 9.06 7.35 16.52
CA VAL A 336 8.10 6.40 15.92
C VAL A 336 8.66 4.99 15.92
N ARG A 337 9.88 4.81 15.40
CA ARG A 337 10.56 3.51 15.33
C ARG A 337 10.67 2.86 16.71
N GLN A 338 11.01 3.64 17.73
CA GLN A 338 11.05 3.16 19.11
C GLN A 338 9.65 2.83 19.62
N ALA A 339 8.69 3.76 19.50
CA ALA A 339 7.33 3.62 20.03
C ALA A 339 6.60 2.37 19.52
N ILE A 340 6.72 2.07 18.23
CA ILE A 340 6.07 0.91 17.60
C ILE A 340 6.69 -0.41 18.05
N ASN A 341 8.00 -0.42 18.34
CA ASN A 341 8.70 -1.61 18.80
C ASN A 341 8.75 -1.74 20.33
N VAL A 342 8.16 -0.81 21.09
CA VAL A 342 8.09 -0.95 22.55
C VAL A 342 7.19 -2.13 22.90
N SER A 343 7.78 -3.11 23.60
CA SER A 343 7.10 -4.31 24.06
C SER A 343 5.85 -3.95 24.87
N GLY A 344 4.71 -4.56 24.50
CA GLY A 344 3.44 -4.37 25.18
C GLY A 344 2.64 -3.12 24.80
N VAL A 345 3.23 -2.17 24.06
CA VAL A 345 2.58 -0.88 23.73
C VAL A 345 2.39 -0.68 22.23
N GLY A 346 3.33 -1.15 21.39
CA GLY A 346 3.25 -0.99 19.94
C GLY A 346 1.93 -1.45 19.33
N ALA A 347 1.41 -2.59 19.78
CA ALA A 347 0.12 -3.11 19.32
C ALA A 347 -1.08 -2.20 19.67
N SER A 348 -0.94 -1.33 20.68
CA SER A 348 -1.98 -0.37 21.10
C SER A 348 -1.92 0.96 20.35
N ILE A 349 -0.93 1.14 19.47
CA ILE A 349 -0.83 2.29 18.59
C ILE A 349 -1.64 1.98 17.33
N GLN A 350 -2.76 2.68 17.14
CA GLN A 350 -3.61 2.54 15.96
C GLN A 350 -3.03 3.27 14.75
N CYS A 351 -2.54 4.50 14.97
CA CYS A 351 -1.97 5.36 13.94
C CYS A 351 -0.80 6.17 14.53
N VAL A 352 0.19 6.47 13.69
CA VAL A 352 1.24 7.45 13.98
C VAL A 352 1.48 8.29 12.74
N GLU A 353 1.12 9.56 12.81
CA GLU A 353 1.07 10.44 11.66
C GLU A 353 2.08 11.57 11.83
N LEU A 354 3.03 11.65 10.90
CA LEU A 354 3.98 12.76 10.80
C LEU A 354 3.34 13.94 10.07
N VAL A 355 3.66 15.13 10.55
CA VAL A 355 3.32 16.40 9.92
C VAL A 355 4.49 17.36 10.04
N ASP A 356 4.68 18.23 9.05
CA ASP A 356 5.72 19.26 9.08
C ASP A 356 5.23 20.63 9.59
N ASP A 357 6.17 21.53 9.83
CA ASP A 357 5.92 22.91 10.22
C ASP A 357 4.98 23.66 9.26
N LYS A 358 5.07 23.41 7.95
CA LYS A 358 4.21 24.03 6.93
C LYS A 358 2.77 23.55 7.02
N PHE A 359 2.54 22.25 7.23
CA PHE A 359 1.22 21.72 7.52
C PHE A 359 0.61 22.37 8.76
N MET A 360 1.37 22.47 9.86
CA MET A 360 0.87 23.04 11.10
C MET A 360 0.50 24.53 10.95
N ALA A 361 1.28 25.30 10.19
CA ALA A 361 0.97 26.69 9.86
C ALA A 361 -0.30 26.79 8.99
N ALA A 362 -0.45 25.91 7.99
CA ALA A 362 -1.64 25.84 7.15
C ALA A 362 -2.89 25.49 7.97
N LEU A 363 -2.81 24.52 8.89
CA LEU A 363 -3.89 24.14 9.79
C LEU A 363 -4.35 25.31 10.68
N ASN A 364 -3.40 26.03 11.28
CA ASN A 364 -3.70 27.22 12.09
C ASN A 364 -4.41 28.31 11.28
N LYS A 365 -3.99 28.52 10.01
CA LYS A 365 -4.57 29.52 9.11
C LYS A 365 -5.95 29.11 8.57
N PHE A 366 -6.13 27.83 8.25
CA PHE A 366 -7.39 27.29 7.71
C PHE A 366 -8.55 27.46 8.69
N GLY A 367 -8.28 27.41 10.00
CA GLY A 367 -9.25 27.79 11.03
C GLY A 367 -10.34 26.75 11.29
N SER A 368 -10.21 25.52 10.78
CA SER A 368 -11.11 24.41 11.12
C SER A 368 -10.98 23.97 12.57
N SER A 369 -9.85 24.25 13.20
CA SER A 369 -9.58 23.93 14.60
C SER A 369 -9.69 25.16 15.49
N LYS A 370 -10.33 25.01 16.65
CA LYS A 370 -10.25 26.01 17.74
C LYS A 370 -8.88 25.98 18.45
N ARG A 371 -8.08 24.92 18.24
CA ARG A 371 -6.73 24.81 18.78
C ARG A 371 -5.75 25.61 17.94
N LYS A 372 -4.83 26.30 18.62
CA LYS A 372 -3.62 26.85 18.01
C LYS A 372 -2.46 25.90 18.30
N TYR A 373 -1.90 25.33 17.26
CA TYR A 373 -0.75 24.45 17.36
C TYR A 373 0.55 25.23 17.20
N LEU A 374 1.64 24.69 17.74
CA LEU A 374 2.97 25.20 17.42
C LEU A 374 3.32 24.78 15.99
N GLU A 375 3.88 25.71 15.22
CA GLU A 375 4.28 25.52 13.82
C GLU A 375 5.66 24.85 13.76
N LYS A 376 5.69 23.58 14.17
CA LYS A 376 6.88 22.72 14.17
C LYS A 376 6.52 21.35 13.65
N ASP A 377 7.51 20.62 13.14
CA ASP A 377 7.39 19.20 12.85
C ASP A 377 6.83 18.46 14.08
N GLY A 378 5.91 17.52 13.86
CA GLY A 378 5.19 16.89 14.95
C GLY A 378 4.61 15.53 14.58
N LEU A 379 4.12 14.83 15.61
CA LEU A 379 3.41 13.57 15.46
C LEU A 379 2.00 13.69 16.05
N PHE A 380 1.05 13.07 15.36
CA PHE A 380 -0.26 12.70 15.91
C PHE A 380 -0.27 11.20 16.15
N PHE A 381 -0.56 10.80 17.39
CA PHE A 381 -0.77 9.42 17.76
C PHE A 381 -2.26 9.18 17.95
N LYS A 382 -2.74 8.06 17.43
CA LYS A 382 -4.04 7.50 17.82
C LYS A 382 -3.80 6.20 18.56
N PHE A 383 -4.23 6.14 19.81
CA PHE A 383 -4.12 4.96 20.65
C PHE A 383 -5.45 4.22 20.68
N GLN A 384 -5.40 2.89 20.77
CA GLN A 384 -6.57 2.03 20.88
C GLN A 384 -6.33 0.92 21.92
N GLY A 385 -7.32 0.70 22.79
CA GLY A 385 -7.19 -0.23 23.90
C GLY A 385 -8.52 -0.55 24.56
N HIS A 386 -8.52 -1.52 25.47
CA HIS A 386 -9.74 -2.06 26.08
C HIS A 386 -10.36 -1.17 27.18
N SER A 387 -9.67 -0.10 27.61
CA SER A 387 -10.14 0.80 28.67
C SER A 387 -9.36 2.12 28.68
N ASP A 388 -9.94 3.15 29.29
CA ASP A 388 -9.28 4.46 29.48
C ASP A 388 -7.97 4.36 30.28
N ALA A 389 -7.90 3.45 31.26
CA ALA A 389 -6.68 3.22 32.04
C ALA A 389 -5.56 2.67 31.16
N ALA A 390 -5.87 1.69 30.30
CA ALA A 390 -4.92 1.14 29.35
C ALA A 390 -4.43 2.20 28.35
N LEU A 391 -5.35 3.03 27.83
CA LEU A 391 -5.00 4.14 26.93
C LEU A 391 -4.07 5.17 27.59
N LYS A 392 -4.32 5.52 28.86
CA LYS A 392 -3.46 6.44 29.62
C LYS A 392 -2.06 5.87 29.87
N GLU A 393 -1.96 4.57 30.17
CA GLU A 393 -0.66 3.92 30.37
C GLU A 393 0.16 3.85 29.07
N VAL A 394 -0.49 3.48 27.96
CA VAL A 394 0.11 3.53 26.62
C VAL A 394 0.62 4.94 26.30
N ALA A 395 -0.21 5.96 26.52
CA ALA A 395 0.17 7.35 26.27
C ALA A 395 1.36 7.80 27.13
N LYS A 396 1.43 7.36 28.40
CA LYS A 396 2.55 7.65 29.31
C LYS A 396 3.87 7.05 28.81
N ILE A 397 3.83 5.80 28.33
CA ILE A 397 5.02 5.12 27.80
C ILE A 397 5.47 5.79 26.50
N VAL A 398 4.54 6.06 25.58
CA VAL A 398 4.85 6.75 24.31
C VAL A 398 5.38 8.16 24.58
N LYS A 399 4.80 8.90 25.53
CA LYS A 399 5.33 10.21 25.96
C LYS A 399 6.80 10.13 26.36
N ALA A 400 7.18 9.16 27.20
CA ALA A 400 8.56 9.00 27.63
C ALA A 400 9.51 8.70 26.46
N VAL A 401 9.06 7.90 25.48
CA VAL A 401 9.81 7.67 24.24
C VAL A 401 9.97 8.96 23.44
N CYS A 402 8.90 9.73 23.26
CA CYS A 402 8.97 11.01 22.55
C CYS A 402 9.94 11.98 23.25
N GLU A 403 9.83 12.16 24.57
CA GLU A 403 10.71 13.06 25.35
C GLU A 403 12.18 12.65 25.26
N LYS A 404 12.49 11.35 25.31
CA LYS A 404 13.86 10.84 25.12
C LYS A 404 14.46 11.21 23.77
N ASN A 405 13.61 11.34 22.75
CA ASN A 405 14.02 11.72 21.40
C ASN A 405 13.82 13.22 21.13
N GLY A 406 13.73 14.06 22.17
CA GLY A 406 13.62 15.51 22.04
C GLY A 406 12.21 16.04 21.77
N GLY A 407 11.19 15.19 21.92
CA GLY A 407 9.80 15.57 21.81
C GLY A 407 9.36 16.49 22.96
N THR A 408 8.63 17.55 22.64
CA THR A 408 8.10 18.53 23.60
C THR A 408 6.61 18.75 23.41
N GLY A 409 5.93 19.23 24.46
CA GLY A 409 4.52 19.61 24.34
C GLY A 409 3.57 18.43 24.14
N PHE A 410 3.91 17.24 24.64
CA PHE A 410 3.04 16.06 24.56
C PHE A 410 1.68 16.34 25.21
N ARG A 411 0.61 16.24 24.42
CA ARG A 411 -0.77 16.50 24.84
C ARG A 411 -1.65 15.32 24.50
N LEU A 412 -2.25 14.71 25.52
CA LEU A 412 -3.30 13.71 25.37
C LEU A 412 -4.67 14.41 25.36
N ALA A 413 -5.58 13.97 24.50
CA ALA A 413 -6.95 14.48 24.46
C ALA A 413 -7.71 14.23 25.77
N ASN A 414 -8.47 15.23 26.22
CA ASN A 414 -9.37 15.13 27.37
C ASN A 414 -10.76 14.64 26.92
N GLY A 415 -10.87 13.33 26.72
CA GLY A 415 -12.12 12.67 26.34
C GLY A 415 -12.35 12.56 24.83
N PRO A 416 -13.42 11.85 24.42
CA PRO A 416 -13.64 11.45 23.03
C PRO A 416 -13.87 12.64 22.09
N VAL A 417 -14.62 13.66 22.53
CA VAL A 417 -14.90 14.85 21.71
C VAL A 417 -13.62 15.61 21.36
N GLU A 418 -12.68 15.76 22.30
CA GLU A 418 -11.38 16.37 22.00
C GLU A 418 -10.54 15.48 21.09
N ALA A 419 -10.56 14.16 21.31
CA ALA A 419 -9.82 13.20 20.51
C ALA A 419 -10.27 13.20 19.04
N ASP A 420 -11.57 13.16 18.79
CA ASP A 420 -12.15 13.19 17.44
C ASP A 420 -11.80 14.48 16.72
N ALA A 421 -11.89 15.63 17.41
CA ALA A 421 -11.50 16.91 16.86
C ALA A 421 -9.99 16.97 16.54
N MET A 422 -9.12 16.47 17.43
CA MET A 422 -7.68 16.38 17.15
C MET A 422 -7.37 15.44 15.97
N TRP A 423 -8.08 14.32 15.85
CA TRP A 423 -7.89 13.41 14.72
C TRP A 423 -8.36 14.03 13.41
N SER A 424 -9.49 14.74 13.43
CA SER A 424 -10.03 15.43 12.26
C SER A 424 -9.06 16.50 11.72
N ASP A 425 -8.33 17.19 12.61
CA ASP A 425 -7.31 18.17 12.23
C ASP A 425 -6.22 17.52 11.33
N ARG A 426 -5.81 16.28 11.63
CA ARG A 426 -4.87 15.52 10.79
C ARG A 426 -5.54 14.88 9.57
N LYS A 427 -6.74 14.30 9.72
CA LYS A 427 -7.43 13.58 8.65
C LYS A 427 -7.82 14.49 7.48
N ASN A 428 -7.99 15.80 7.73
CA ASN A 428 -8.30 16.79 6.71
C ASN A 428 -7.08 17.34 5.94
N ALA A 429 -5.95 16.63 5.94
CA ALA A 429 -4.67 17.18 5.48
C ALA A 429 -4.66 17.63 4.02
N LEU A 430 -5.32 16.89 3.11
CA LEU A 430 -5.39 17.26 1.70
C LEU A 430 -6.05 18.64 1.52
N ASN A 431 -7.20 18.87 2.16
CA ASN A 431 -7.93 20.13 2.05
C ASN A 431 -7.15 21.29 2.70
N ILE A 432 -6.52 21.04 3.85
CA ILE A 432 -5.65 22.02 4.51
C ILE A 432 -4.47 22.38 3.59
N GLY A 433 -3.83 21.39 2.97
CA GLY A 433 -2.73 21.59 2.05
C GLY A 433 -3.13 22.42 0.83
N ARG A 434 -4.24 22.09 0.18
CA ARG A 434 -4.76 22.87 -0.97
C ARG A 434 -5.11 24.31 -0.60
N SER A 435 -5.45 24.58 0.67
CA SER A 435 -5.72 25.94 1.14
C SER A 435 -4.47 26.82 1.32
N LEU A 436 -3.26 26.22 1.34
CA LEU A 436 -2.01 26.95 1.53
C LEU A 436 -1.79 27.98 0.42
N LEU A 437 -2.17 27.63 -0.81
CA LEU A 437 -2.05 28.49 -1.99
C LEU A 437 -3.37 28.52 -2.79
N PRO A 438 -4.27 29.48 -2.51
CA PRO A 438 -5.54 29.59 -3.22
C PRO A 438 -5.37 29.72 -4.75
N GLY A 439 -6.19 28.97 -5.48
CA GLY A 439 -6.17 28.92 -6.95
C GLY A 439 -5.01 28.10 -7.55
N ALA A 440 -4.27 27.36 -6.72
CA ALA A 440 -3.30 26.38 -7.20
C ALA A 440 -3.93 24.99 -7.35
N GLU A 441 -3.39 24.25 -8.30
CA GLU A 441 -3.55 22.81 -8.39
C GLU A 441 -2.51 22.10 -7.49
N SER A 442 -2.69 20.79 -7.29
CA SER A 442 -1.84 20.02 -6.40
C SER A 442 -1.37 18.70 -7.03
N TRP A 443 -0.08 18.44 -6.95
CA TRP A 443 0.52 17.14 -7.24
C TRP A 443 0.72 16.38 -5.93
N SER A 444 -0.09 15.36 -5.71
CA SER A 444 0.05 14.47 -4.54
C SER A 444 1.12 13.42 -4.83
N THR A 445 2.09 13.28 -3.91
CA THR A 445 3.07 12.20 -3.97
C THR A 445 2.74 11.10 -2.97
N ASP A 446 3.26 9.91 -3.25
CA ASP A 446 3.09 8.70 -2.43
C ASP A 446 4.27 7.78 -2.68
N VAL A 447 4.96 7.43 -1.59
CA VAL A 447 6.03 6.44 -1.50
C VAL A 447 6.01 5.81 -0.11
N CYS A 448 6.58 4.62 0.03
CA CYS A 448 6.79 4.01 1.34
C CYS A 448 8.20 3.46 1.42
N VAL A 449 8.83 3.55 2.59
CA VAL A 449 10.18 3.03 2.86
C VAL A 449 10.18 2.26 4.18
N PRO A 450 11.15 1.38 4.44
CA PRO A 450 11.35 0.83 5.77
C PRO A 450 11.38 1.98 6.80
N VAL A 451 10.66 1.86 7.92
CA VAL A 451 10.48 2.96 8.90
C VAL A 451 11.80 3.59 9.35
N SER A 452 12.89 2.81 9.42
CA SER A 452 14.24 3.30 9.72
C SER A 452 14.83 4.27 8.70
N LYS A 453 14.31 4.30 7.47
CA LYS A 453 14.74 5.14 6.35
C LYS A 453 13.87 6.37 6.14
N LEU A 454 12.71 6.45 6.80
CA LEU A 454 11.84 7.62 6.76
C LEU A 454 12.54 8.95 7.12
N PRO A 455 13.40 9.03 8.17
CA PRO A 455 14.15 10.27 8.48
C PRO A 455 14.92 10.83 7.27
N GLU A 456 15.66 9.95 6.59
CA GLU A 456 16.54 10.27 5.47
C GLU A 456 15.70 10.72 4.27
N LEU A 457 14.65 9.97 3.94
CA LEU A 457 13.72 10.30 2.86
C LEU A 457 13.11 11.70 3.04
N VAL A 458 12.56 12.00 4.22
CA VAL A 458 11.87 13.28 4.45
C VAL A 458 12.85 14.44 4.46
N TYR A 459 14.02 14.29 5.09
CA TYR A 459 15.02 15.35 5.17
C TYR A 459 15.53 15.76 3.79
N GLU A 460 15.90 14.79 2.95
CA GLU A 460 16.36 15.09 1.60
C GLU A 460 15.24 15.61 0.71
N THR A 461 14.00 15.16 0.91
CA THR A 461 12.84 15.69 0.17
C THR A 461 12.52 17.14 0.56
N LYS A 462 12.62 17.51 1.85
CA LYS A 462 12.49 18.90 2.28
C LYS A 462 13.54 19.80 1.60
N LYS A 463 14.77 19.30 1.40
CA LYS A 463 15.80 20.03 0.64
C LYS A 463 15.44 20.21 -0.82
N ASP A 464 15.00 19.14 -1.49
CA ASP A 464 14.59 19.22 -2.90
C ASP A 464 13.47 20.24 -3.09
N ILE A 465 12.44 20.21 -2.24
CA ILE A 465 11.31 21.14 -2.27
C ILE A 465 11.78 22.57 -2.02
N ALA A 466 12.65 22.80 -1.03
CA ALA A 466 13.16 24.13 -0.72
C ALA A 466 14.02 24.70 -1.85
N GLN A 467 14.84 23.86 -2.50
CA GLN A 467 15.66 24.26 -3.65
C GLN A 467 14.83 24.53 -4.90
N ALA A 468 13.71 23.81 -5.06
CA ALA A 468 12.76 24.01 -6.14
C ALA A 468 11.82 25.20 -5.92
N GLU A 469 11.83 25.80 -4.72
CA GLU A 469 10.96 26.91 -4.31
C GLU A 469 9.45 26.64 -4.50
N ILE A 470 9.05 25.37 -4.48
CA ILE A 470 7.65 24.97 -4.67
C ILE A 470 6.90 24.92 -3.33
N PRO A 471 5.73 25.59 -3.19
CA PRO A 471 4.93 25.51 -1.97
C PRO A 471 4.44 24.08 -1.73
N SER A 472 4.65 23.58 -0.51
CA SER A 472 4.26 22.22 -0.16
C SER A 472 3.92 22.07 1.32
N ILE A 473 3.13 21.05 1.63
CA ILE A 473 2.99 20.47 2.96
C ILE A 473 3.43 19.02 2.93
N LEU A 474 3.92 18.52 4.07
CA LEU A 474 4.33 17.13 4.21
C LEU A 474 3.50 16.44 5.29
N VAL A 475 3.02 15.25 4.95
CA VAL A 475 2.35 14.34 5.89
C VAL A 475 2.81 12.91 5.64
N GLY A 476 2.71 12.05 6.65
CA GLY A 476 3.03 10.63 6.44
C GLY A 476 2.39 9.74 7.47
N HIS A 477 2.01 8.54 7.05
CA HIS A 477 1.71 7.42 7.93
C HIS A 477 3.06 6.89 8.45
N ALA A 478 3.65 7.63 9.38
CA ALA A 478 5.02 7.39 9.82
C ALA A 478 5.19 6.00 10.45
N GLY A 479 4.11 5.42 10.95
CA GLY A 479 4.16 4.13 11.62
C GLY A 479 4.38 2.92 10.71
N ASP A 480 4.04 3.03 9.42
CA ASP A 480 4.34 2.01 8.41
C ASP A 480 5.34 2.50 7.35
N GLY A 481 5.78 3.77 7.45
CA GLY A 481 6.82 4.33 6.59
C GLY A 481 6.30 5.00 5.33
N ASN A 482 4.98 5.17 5.20
CA ASN A 482 4.37 5.87 4.06
C ASN A 482 4.53 7.39 4.20
N PHE A 483 4.93 8.06 3.13
CA PHE A 483 5.20 9.48 3.09
C PHE A 483 4.57 10.16 1.87
N HIS A 484 4.02 11.35 2.11
CA HIS A 484 3.36 12.18 1.12
C HIS A 484 3.88 13.62 1.18
N ALA A 485 4.11 14.19 0.00
CA ALA A 485 4.27 15.61 -0.22
C ALA A 485 3.13 16.08 -1.13
N LEU A 486 2.48 17.18 -0.75
CA LEU A 486 1.52 17.85 -1.62
C LEU A 486 2.23 19.04 -2.25
N LEU A 487 2.60 18.94 -3.53
CA LEU A 487 3.32 20.01 -4.24
C LEU A 487 2.29 20.90 -4.96
N LEU A 488 2.28 22.19 -4.68
CA LEU A 488 1.28 23.12 -5.23
C LEU A 488 1.86 23.90 -6.41
N TYR A 489 1.07 24.05 -7.48
CA TYR A 489 1.49 24.74 -8.69
C TYR A 489 0.32 25.50 -9.33
N LYS A 490 0.63 26.56 -10.09
CA LYS A 490 -0.32 27.40 -10.85
C LYS A 490 0.01 27.47 -12.32
N THR A 491 1.27 27.27 -12.70
CA THR A 491 1.73 27.33 -14.09
C THR A 491 2.28 25.99 -14.56
N GLU A 492 2.43 25.83 -15.88
CA GLU A 492 3.03 24.64 -16.48
C GLU A 492 4.51 24.50 -16.10
N GLU A 493 5.24 25.62 -15.94
CA GLU A 493 6.64 25.60 -15.48
C GLU A 493 6.74 25.08 -14.04
N GLU A 494 5.87 25.55 -13.15
CA GLU A 494 5.80 25.06 -11.77
C GLU A 494 5.39 23.58 -11.71
N LEU A 495 4.49 23.15 -12.60
CA LEU A 495 4.11 21.74 -12.76
C LEU A 495 5.31 20.87 -13.18
N ASP A 496 6.12 21.31 -14.13
CA ASP A 496 7.30 20.56 -14.56
C ASP A 496 8.35 20.47 -13.43
N VAL A 497 8.51 21.52 -12.65
CA VAL A 497 9.33 21.49 -11.42
C VAL A 497 8.75 20.48 -10.41
N ALA A 498 7.42 20.48 -10.18
CA ALA A 498 6.76 19.53 -9.29
C ALA A 498 7.01 18.08 -9.72
N LYS A 499 6.91 17.79 -11.03
CA LYS A 499 7.19 16.46 -11.60
C LYS A 499 8.64 16.02 -11.33
N ILE A 500 9.60 16.92 -11.47
CA ILE A 500 11.02 16.63 -11.19
C ILE A 500 11.23 16.28 -9.72
N VAL A 501 10.64 17.07 -8.81
CA VAL A 501 10.72 16.80 -7.36
C VAL A 501 10.05 15.47 -7.01
N ALA A 502 8.88 15.18 -7.57
CA ALA A 502 8.18 13.92 -7.36
C ALA A 502 8.96 12.71 -7.90
N ASP A 503 9.62 12.83 -9.07
CA ASP A 503 10.47 11.78 -9.65
C ASP A 503 11.69 11.49 -8.77
N ARG A 504 12.36 12.53 -8.24
CA ARG A 504 13.46 12.38 -7.29
C ARG A 504 13.02 11.68 -6.01
N LEU A 505 11.86 12.06 -5.46
CA LEU A 505 11.30 11.41 -4.28
C LEU A 505 11.08 9.91 -4.49
N VAL A 506 10.50 9.53 -5.63
CA VAL A 506 10.27 8.12 -5.97
C VAL A 506 11.60 7.36 -6.08
N LYS A 507 12.56 7.86 -6.87
CA LYS A 507 13.87 7.20 -7.03
C LYS A 507 14.59 7.03 -5.69
N ARG A 508 14.58 8.07 -4.85
CA ARG A 508 15.16 7.99 -3.51
C ARG A 508 14.46 6.93 -2.65
N ALA A 509 13.13 6.82 -2.71
CA ALA A 509 12.43 5.78 -1.97
C ALA A 509 12.88 4.38 -2.43
N LEU A 510 13.03 4.15 -3.74
CA LEU A 510 13.52 2.89 -4.29
C LEU A 510 14.98 2.59 -3.88
N GLU A 511 15.86 3.59 -3.92
CA GLU A 511 17.25 3.48 -3.42
C GLU A 511 17.31 3.12 -1.92
N LEU A 512 16.29 3.48 -1.15
CA LEU A 512 16.15 3.19 0.27
C LEU A 512 15.40 1.88 0.56
N ASP A 513 15.31 0.98 -0.42
CA ASP A 513 14.59 -0.31 -0.31
C ASP A 513 13.08 -0.14 -0.06
N GLY A 514 12.53 0.94 -0.60
CA GLY A 514 11.10 1.29 -0.54
C GLY A 514 10.35 0.99 -1.84
N THR A 515 9.19 1.61 -1.98
CA THR A 515 8.26 1.46 -3.11
C THR A 515 7.87 2.82 -3.70
N CYS A 516 7.60 2.82 -5.01
CA CYS A 516 7.14 3.97 -5.76
C CYS A 516 5.70 4.40 -5.44
N THR A 517 4.96 3.57 -4.68
CA THR A 517 3.60 3.85 -4.20
C THR A 517 3.33 3.07 -2.90
N GLY A 518 2.95 3.77 -1.83
CA GLY A 518 2.52 3.15 -0.58
C GLY A 518 1.08 2.65 -0.66
N GLU A 519 0.16 3.48 -1.16
CA GLU A 519 -1.28 3.18 -1.15
C GLU A 519 -2.09 3.71 -2.34
N HIS A 520 -1.56 4.61 -3.17
CA HIS A 520 -2.33 5.19 -4.27
C HIS A 520 -2.47 4.27 -5.49
N GLY A 521 -1.62 3.24 -5.60
CA GLY A 521 -1.50 2.38 -6.77
C GLY A 521 -0.56 2.96 -7.82
N VAL A 522 -0.55 2.36 -8.99
CA VAL A 522 0.44 2.63 -10.04
C VAL A 522 -0.14 3.50 -11.16
N GLY A 523 -1.33 3.15 -11.63
CA GLY A 523 -2.04 3.86 -12.70
C GLY A 523 -1.19 4.16 -13.93
N VAL A 524 -1.33 5.39 -14.43
CA VAL A 524 -0.54 5.92 -15.55
C VAL A 524 0.76 6.54 -15.05
N SER A 525 0.72 7.18 -13.90
CA SER A 525 1.78 8.06 -13.40
C SER A 525 3.04 7.32 -12.93
N LYS A 526 2.88 6.14 -12.31
CA LYS A 526 3.97 5.40 -11.68
C LYS A 526 4.41 4.17 -12.47
N LYS A 527 3.70 3.77 -13.55
CA LYS A 527 4.05 2.58 -14.34
C LYS A 527 5.51 2.56 -14.80
N LYS A 528 6.08 3.74 -15.08
CA LYS A 528 7.49 3.91 -15.48
C LYS A 528 8.51 3.42 -14.44
N TYR A 529 8.16 3.35 -13.16
CA TYR A 529 9.04 2.94 -12.07
C TYR A 529 9.01 1.42 -11.79
N LEU A 530 8.03 0.68 -12.32
CA LEU A 530 7.84 -0.73 -11.97
C LEU A 530 9.02 -1.63 -12.32
N VAL A 531 9.73 -1.34 -13.40
CA VAL A 531 10.93 -2.12 -13.78
C VAL A 531 12.07 -1.88 -12.80
N GLU A 532 12.21 -0.65 -12.29
CA GLU A 532 13.20 -0.29 -11.30
C GLU A 532 12.87 -0.93 -9.94
N GLU A 533 11.61 -0.89 -9.51
CA GLU A 533 11.16 -1.45 -8.24
C GLU A 533 11.14 -2.99 -8.21
N LEU A 534 10.49 -3.62 -9.20
CA LEU A 534 10.22 -5.06 -9.18
C LEU A 534 11.24 -5.89 -9.98
N GLY A 535 12.04 -5.23 -10.80
CA GLY A 535 12.91 -5.87 -11.77
C GLY A 535 12.15 -6.37 -13.02
N PRO A 536 12.87 -6.54 -14.15
CA PRO A 536 12.26 -6.88 -15.44
C PRO A 536 11.54 -8.24 -15.44
N GLY A 537 12.02 -9.22 -14.66
CA GLY A 537 11.41 -10.55 -14.59
C GLY A 537 10.01 -10.55 -13.96
N ALA A 538 9.83 -9.84 -12.84
CA ALA A 538 8.54 -9.73 -12.18
C ALA A 538 7.53 -8.96 -13.04
N VAL A 539 7.96 -7.84 -13.63
CA VAL A 539 7.12 -7.07 -14.58
C VAL A 539 6.71 -7.93 -15.77
N GLN A 540 7.61 -8.74 -16.33
CA GLN A 540 7.28 -9.60 -17.45
C GLN A 540 6.26 -10.68 -17.07
N LEU A 541 6.35 -11.25 -15.86
CA LEU A 541 5.36 -12.19 -15.35
C LEU A 541 4.00 -11.52 -15.17
N MET A 542 3.95 -10.30 -14.64
CA MET A 542 2.71 -9.51 -14.56
C MET A 542 2.08 -9.31 -15.94
N LYS A 543 2.89 -8.92 -16.95
CA LYS A 543 2.44 -8.79 -18.35
C LYS A 543 1.95 -10.13 -18.92
N GLN A 544 2.57 -11.26 -18.59
CA GLN A 544 2.11 -12.58 -19.02
C GLN A 544 0.73 -12.91 -18.43
N ILE A 545 0.55 -12.71 -17.13
CA ILE A 545 -0.74 -12.95 -16.46
C ILE A 545 -1.83 -12.09 -17.10
N LYS A 546 -1.57 -10.80 -17.32
CA LYS A 546 -2.49 -9.89 -18.03
C LYS A 546 -2.86 -10.42 -19.41
N ARG A 547 -1.88 -10.86 -20.22
CA ARG A 547 -2.15 -11.41 -21.57
C ARG A 547 -2.93 -12.71 -21.54
N THR A 548 -2.74 -13.53 -20.51
CA THR A 548 -3.50 -14.78 -20.33
C THR A 548 -4.95 -14.50 -19.97
N ILE A 549 -5.18 -13.53 -19.07
CA ILE A 549 -6.53 -13.21 -18.57
C ILE A 549 -7.30 -12.30 -19.54
N ASP A 550 -6.61 -11.36 -20.19
CA ASP A 550 -7.15 -10.39 -21.16
C ASP A 550 -6.35 -10.43 -22.48
N PRO A 551 -6.56 -11.45 -23.33
CA PRO A 551 -5.82 -11.61 -24.58
C PRO A 551 -6.13 -10.51 -25.62
N LEU A 552 -7.26 -9.81 -25.48
CA LEU A 552 -7.65 -8.70 -26.35
C LEU A 552 -7.16 -7.34 -25.83
N GLY A 553 -6.62 -7.28 -24.62
CA GLY A 553 -6.14 -6.05 -24.00
C GLY A 553 -7.25 -5.01 -23.76
N LEU A 554 -8.50 -5.44 -23.53
CA LEU A 554 -9.64 -4.53 -23.39
C LEU A 554 -9.73 -3.89 -21.99
N PHE A 555 -9.25 -4.54 -20.94
CA PHE A 555 -9.48 -4.13 -19.56
C PHE A 555 -8.44 -3.11 -19.08
N ASN A 556 -8.91 -1.90 -18.80
CA ASN A 556 -8.17 -0.71 -18.40
C ASN A 556 -6.82 -0.50 -19.13
N PRO A 557 -6.83 -0.43 -20.48
CA PRO A 557 -5.59 -0.39 -21.26
C PRO A 557 -4.77 0.87 -20.99
N GLY A 558 -3.46 0.72 -21.14
CA GLY A 558 -2.47 1.77 -20.86
C GLY A 558 -2.05 1.85 -19.39
N LYS A 559 -2.70 1.07 -18.51
CA LYS A 559 -2.35 0.89 -17.09
C LYS A 559 -2.32 -0.60 -16.73
N LEU A 560 -1.76 -1.02 -15.61
CA LEU A 560 -0.70 -0.38 -14.82
C LEU A 560 0.70 -0.82 -15.28
N TYR A 561 0.78 -1.60 -16.36
CA TYR A 561 2.00 -2.20 -16.85
C TYR A 561 2.81 -1.20 -17.68
N PRO A 562 4.15 -1.22 -17.61
CA PRO A 562 4.98 -0.44 -18.53
C PRO A 562 4.68 -0.85 -19.97
N ASP A 563 4.87 0.05 -20.94
CA ASP A 563 4.62 -0.28 -22.35
C ASP A 563 5.65 -1.30 -22.90
#